data_AF-A0A8X6TGX6-F1
#
_entry.id   AF-A0A8X6TGX6-F1
#
_cell.length_a   1.000
_cell.length_b   1.000
_cell.length_c   1.000
_cell.angle_alpha   90.00
_cell.angle_beta   90.00
_cell.angle_gamma   90.00
#
_symmetry.space_group_name_H-M   'P 1'
#
loop_
_entity.id
_entity.type
_entity.pdbx_description
1 polymer ?
#
loop_
_entity_poly.entity_id
_entity_poly.type
_entity_poly.pdbx_seq_one_letter_code
_entity_poly.pdbx_strand_id
1 'polypeptide(L)'
;MHEEYKTITLQCIPFHCGIPGNEKANGMAKKRCFVNQAPYNLAMYESASTMINQMLNITHMSSLKERTKEKPQKSGIFKFPDCPRNITIAAFCLTNEHDCLFAHFCRFRTVDSPA
;
A
#
# COMPACT_ATOMS: atom_id res chain seq x y z
N MET A 1 6.40 9.56 52.53
CA MET A 1 7.01 9.50 51.19
C MET A 1 5.91 9.91 50.22
N HIS A 2 6.08 11.02 49.50
CA HIS A 2 5.07 11.51 48.56
C HIS A 2 5.28 10.75 47.24
N GLU A 3 4.34 9.89 46.87
CA GLU A 3 4.32 9.26 45.55
C GLU A 3 3.71 10.25 44.56
N GLU A 4 4.54 10.80 43.67
CA GLU A 4 4.06 11.56 42.53
C GLU A 4 3.82 10.62 41.35
N TYR A 5 2.55 10.46 40.97
CA TYR A 5 2.17 9.70 39.80
C TYR A 5 2.31 10.57 38.55
N LYS A 6 3.13 10.11 37.59
CA LYS A 6 3.29 10.79 36.30
C LYS A 6 2.37 10.15 35.26
N THR A 7 1.41 10.93 34.75
CA THR A 7 0.55 10.48 33.66
C THR A 7 1.33 10.44 32.35
N ILE A 8 1.31 9.29 31.68
CA ILE A 8 1.94 9.10 30.37
C ILE A 8 0.84 8.81 29.35
N THR A 9 0.87 9.52 28.22
CA THR A 9 -0.02 9.29 27.09
C THR A 9 0.77 8.72 25.92
N LEU A 10 0.26 7.64 25.32
CA LEU A 10 0.82 7.03 24.12
C LEU A 10 0.03 7.49 22.90
N GLN A 11 0.75 7.88 21.84
CA GLN A 11 0.15 8.30 20.58
C GLN A 11 0.87 7.65 19.41
N CYS A 12 0.11 7.11 18.46
CA CYS A 12 0.65 6.62 17.20
C CYS A 12 0.76 7.77 16.20
N ILE A 13 1.95 7.94 15.60
CA ILE A 13 2.21 8.95 14.59
C ILE A 13 2.53 8.25 13.27
N PRO A 14 1.91 8.63 12.14
CA PRO A 14 2.23 8.05 10.85
C PRO A 14 3.67 8.39 10.41
N PHE A 15 4.20 7.56 9.52
CA PHE A 15 5.56 7.68 9.04
C PHE A 15 5.72 8.90 8.11
N HIS A 16 6.83 9.63 8.24
CA HIS A 16 7.19 10.78 7.38
C HIS A 16 6.16 11.93 7.31
N CYS A 17 5.58 12.30 8.45
CA CYS A 17 4.66 13.44 8.54
C CYS A 17 5.34 14.80 8.80
N GLY A 18 6.66 14.93 8.72
CA GLY A 18 7.35 16.21 8.96
C GLY A 18 7.47 16.62 10.43
N ILE A 19 7.07 15.76 11.39
CA ILE A 19 7.12 16.07 12.82
C ILE A 19 8.57 15.92 13.31
N PRO A 20 9.25 17.01 13.75
CA PRO A 20 10.69 16.97 14.02
C PRO A 20 11.12 15.91 15.04
N GLY A 21 10.33 15.70 16.10
CA GLY A 21 10.61 14.70 17.12
C GLY A 21 10.53 13.26 16.59
N ASN A 22 9.51 12.96 15.79
CA ASN A 22 9.32 11.65 15.16
C ASN A 22 10.43 11.36 14.14
N GLU A 23 10.77 12.35 13.31
CA GLU A 23 11.82 12.22 12.30
C GLU A 23 13.21 12.02 12.92
N LYS A 24 13.49 12.77 14.00
CA LYS A 24 14.73 12.60 14.77
C LYS A 24 14.80 11.20 15.40
N ALA A 25 13.72 10.73 16.02
CA ALA A 25 13.66 9.37 16.58
C ALA A 25 13.89 8.30 15.51
N ASN A 26 13.22 8.41 14.36
CA ASN A 26 13.41 7.53 13.20
C ASN A 26 14.86 7.57 12.67
N GLY A 27 15.44 8.77 12.53
CA GLY A 27 16.82 8.93 12.09
C GLY A 27 17.83 8.28 13.05
N MET A 28 17.60 8.37 14.36
CA MET A 28 18.42 7.70 15.38
C MET A 28 18.28 6.18 15.32
N ALA A 29 17.06 5.67 15.16
CA ALA A 29 16.81 4.23 14.99
C ALA A 29 17.53 3.69 13.75
N LYS A 30 17.41 4.37 12.61
CA LYS A 30 18.13 4.03 11.37
C LYS A 30 19.64 4.01 11.58
N LYS A 31 20.23 5.07 12.14
CA LYS A 31 21.68 5.13 12.41
C LYS A 31 22.16 3.94 13.24
N ARG A 32 21.40 3.53 14.27
CA ARG A 32 21.78 2.37 15.11
C ARG A 32 21.57 1.02 14.42
N CYS A 33 20.61 0.89 13.51
CA CYS A 33 20.47 -0.31 12.69
C CYS A 33 21.68 -0.57 11.79
N PHE A 34 22.39 0.47 11.33
CA PHE A 34 23.57 0.30 10.47
C PHE A 34 24.87 0.06 11.24
N VAL A 35 24.98 0.51 12.49
CA VAL A 35 26.22 0.40 13.30
C VAL A 35 26.45 -1.01 13.85
N ASN A 36 25.40 -1.81 14.03
CA ASN A 36 25.49 -3.17 14.58
C ASN A 36 25.25 -4.28 13.56
N GLN A 37 25.23 -3.97 12.25
CA GLN A 37 25.32 -5.03 11.26
C GLN A 37 26.76 -5.54 11.30
N ALA A 38 26.99 -6.64 12.02
CA ALA A 38 28.13 -7.51 11.76
C ALA A 38 28.28 -7.62 10.23
N PRO A 39 29.50 -7.57 9.66
CA PRO A 39 29.65 -7.69 8.22
C PRO A 39 28.91 -8.95 7.82
N TYR A 40 27.82 -8.78 7.09
CA TYR A 40 27.09 -9.89 6.52
C TYR A 40 28.00 -10.45 5.43
N ASN A 41 29.03 -11.19 5.83
CA ASN A 41 29.64 -12.21 4.99
C ASN A 41 28.70 -13.42 4.92
N LEU A 42 27.39 -13.17 4.89
CA LEU A 42 26.45 -14.10 4.33
C LEU A 42 26.45 -13.73 2.85
N ALA A 43 27.17 -14.51 2.05
CA ALA A 43 26.69 -14.80 0.70
C ALA A 43 25.18 -14.94 0.83
N MET A 44 24.46 -14.00 0.22
CA MET A 44 23.02 -13.83 0.26
C MET A 44 22.43 -15.19 -0.09
N TYR A 45 22.12 -16.01 0.91
CA TYR A 45 21.41 -17.27 0.73
C TYR A 45 19.97 -16.84 0.53
N GLU A 46 19.70 -16.26 -0.64
CA GLU A 46 18.35 -16.20 -1.14
C GLU A 46 17.88 -17.64 -1.19
N SER A 47 16.95 -17.97 -0.31
CA SER A 47 16.25 -19.24 -0.39
C SER A 47 15.80 -19.42 -1.84
N ALA A 48 15.86 -20.65 -2.35
CA ALA A 48 15.30 -20.97 -3.67
C ALA A 48 13.88 -20.40 -3.83
N SER A 49 13.11 -20.34 -2.74
CA SER A 49 11.80 -19.69 -2.68
C SER A 49 11.84 -18.20 -3.04
N THR A 50 12.80 -17.42 -2.53
CA THR A 50 12.90 -15.99 -2.86
C THR A 50 13.26 -15.78 -4.32
N MET A 51 14.19 -16.56 -4.85
CA MET A 51 14.56 -16.49 -6.28
C MET A 51 13.36 -16.84 -7.17
N ILE A 52 12.59 -17.88 -6.82
CA ILE A 52 11.37 -18.27 -7.52
C ILE A 52 10.34 -17.14 -7.47
N ASN A 53 10.08 -16.56 -6.29
CA ASN A 53 9.12 -15.47 -6.13
C ASN A 53 9.52 -14.22 -6.90
N GLN A 54 10.81 -13.88 -6.92
CA GLN A 54 11.34 -12.79 -7.74
C GLN A 54 11.10 -13.04 -9.23
N MET A 55 11.44 -14.24 -9.72
CA MET A 55 11.23 -14.60 -11.12
C MET A 55 9.75 -14.57 -11.52
N LEU A 56 8.86 -15.09 -10.67
CA LEU A 56 7.41 -15.04 -10.88
C LEU A 56 6.90 -13.60 -10.98
N ASN A 57 7.34 -12.73 -10.07
CA ASN A 57 6.95 -11.33 -10.08
C ASN A 57 7.46 -10.60 -11.33
N ILE A 58 8.71 -10.81 -11.72
CA ILE A 58 9.28 -10.21 -12.93
C ILE A 58 8.50 -10.64 -14.17
N THR A 59 8.23 -11.94 -14.29
CA THR A 59 7.50 -12.53 -15.43
C THR A 59 6.05 -12.06 -15.49
N HIS A 60 5.41 -11.97 -14.33
CA HIS A 60 4.04 -11.45 -14.24
C HIS A 60 3.97 -9.97 -14.64
N MET A 61 4.93 -9.16 -14.18
CA MET A 61 5.01 -7.74 -14.55
C MET A 61 5.30 -7.52 -16.02
N SER A 62 6.17 -8.31 -16.64
CA SER A 62 6.42 -8.22 -18.09
C SER A 62 5.16 -8.60 -18.88
N SER A 63 4.47 -9.68 -18.52
CA SER A 63 3.22 -10.10 -19.16
C SER A 63 2.13 -9.03 -19.03
N LEU A 64 1.98 -8.41 -17.86
CA LEU A 64 1.02 -7.31 -17.68
C LEU A 64 1.39 -6.11 -18.54
N LYS A 65 2.67 -5.74 -18.64
CA LYS A 65 3.11 -4.66 -19.52
C LYS A 65 2.79 -4.95 -20.98
N GLU A 66 2.98 -6.18 -21.45
CA GLU A 66 2.64 -6.58 -22.82
C GLU A 66 1.13 -6.52 -23.07
N ARG A 67 0.32 -7.08 -22.17
CA ARG A 67 -1.16 -6.98 -22.25
C ARG A 67 -1.66 -5.53 -22.22
N THR A 68 -0.95 -4.64 -21.51
CA THR A 68 -1.32 -3.23 -21.43
C THR A 68 -0.97 -2.46 -22.71
N LYS A 69 0.00 -2.93 -23.52
CA LYS A 69 0.32 -2.32 -24.83
C LYS A 69 -0.81 -2.51 -25.84
N GLU A 70 -1.57 -3.59 -25.73
CA GLU A 70 -2.65 -3.95 -26.66
C GLU A 70 -4.02 -3.34 -26.29
N LYS A 71 -4.21 -2.98 -25.02
CA LYS A 71 -5.43 -2.27 -24.59
C LYS A 71 -5.20 -0.76 -24.74
N PRO A 72 -5.85 -0.06 -25.67
CA PRO A 72 -5.93 1.39 -25.58
C PRO A 72 -6.53 1.73 -24.22
N GLN A 73 -5.80 2.50 -23.41
CA GLN A 73 -6.34 3.08 -22.20
C GLN A 73 -7.64 3.79 -22.61
N LYS A 74 -8.79 3.34 -22.10
CA LYS A 74 -10.09 3.97 -22.36
C LYS A 74 -10.04 5.36 -21.72
N SER A 75 -9.48 6.34 -22.43
CA SER A 75 -9.41 7.75 -22.07
C SER A 75 -10.73 8.47 -22.28
N GLY A 76 -11.85 7.72 -22.24
CA GLY A 76 -13.17 8.32 -22.24
C GLY A 76 -13.28 9.22 -21.03
N ILE A 77 -13.52 10.51 -21.27
CA ILE A 77 -13.93 11.44 -20.22
C ILE A 77 -15.24 10.88 -19.67
N PHE A 78 -15.16 10.16 -18.55
CA PHE A 78 -16.33 9.70 -17.85
C PHE A 78 -17.03 10.95 -17.30
N LYS A 79 -18.17 11.29 -17.89
CA LYS A 79 -19.09 12.26 -17.29
C LYS A 79 -19.69 11.59 -16.06
N PHE A 80 -19.05 11.80 -14.92
CA PHE A 80 -19.60 11.34 -13.66
C PHE A 80 -20.77 12.24 -13.26
N PRO A 81 -21.88 11.67 -12.79
CA PRO A 81 -22.93 12.47 -12.17
C PRO A 81 -22.37 13.17 -10.92
N ASP A 82 -22.90 14.35 -10.59
CA ASP A 82 -22.66 15.02 -9.30
C ASP A 82 -23.32 14.19 -8.19
N CYS A 83 -22.63 13.14 -7.76
CA CYS A 83 -23.03 12.26 -6.70
C CYS A 83 -21.94 12.19 -5.61
N PRO A 84 -22.29 11.70 -4.40
CA PRO A 84 -21.33 11.49 -3.34
C PRO A 84 -20.08 10.72 -3.81
N ARG A 85 -18.90 11.16 -3.36
CA ARG A 85 -17.58 10.65 -3.78
C ARG A 85 -17.49 9.11 -3.80
N ASN A 86 -18.12 8.42 -2.85
CA ASN A 86 -18.14 6.96 -2.79
C ASN A 86 -18.86 6.32 -3.99
N ILE A 87 -19.95 6.93 -4.47
CA ILE A 87 -20.71 6.46 -5.63
C ILE A 87 -19.93 6.72 -6.92
N THR A 88 -19.33 7.91 -7.05
CA THR A 88 -18.48 8.25 -8.19
C THR A 88 -17.28 7.31 -8.32
N ILE A 89 -16.63 6.97 -7.21
CA ILE A 89 -15.49 6.03 -7.18
C ILE A 89 -15.97 4.62 -7.56
N ALA A 90 -17.09 4.15 -7.02
CA ALA A 90 -17.65 2.84 -7.36
C ALA A 90 -17.98 2.74 -8.86
N ALA A 91 -18.61 3.77 -9.42
CA ALA A 91 -18.91 3.85 -10.85
C ALA A 91 -17.63 3.86 -11.70
N PHE A 92 -16.61 4.65 -11.34
CA PHE A 92 -15.32 4.68 -12.03
C PHE A 92 -14.63 3.30 -12.02
N CYS A 93 -14.64 2.61 -10.88
CA CYS A 93 -14.02 1.28 -10.75
C CYS A 93 -14.76 0.24 -11.60
N LEU A 94 -16.09 0.27 -11.61
CA LEU A 94 -16.94 -0.60 -12.44
C LEU A 94 -16.70 -0.37 -13.94
N THR A 95 -16.63 0.90 -14.38
CA THR A 95 -16.46 1.22 -15.79
C THR A 95 -15.08 0.89 -16.34
N ASN A 96 -14.08 0.78 -15.46
CA ASN A 96 -12.71 0.43 -15.81
C ASN A 96 -12.37 -1.05 -15.57
N GLU A 97 -13.37 -1.93 -15.41
CA GLU A 97 -13.18 -3.39 -15.21
C GLU A 97 -12.23 -3.72 -14.04
N HIS A 98 -12.22 -2.90 -12.98
CA HIS A 98 -11.54 -3.25 -11.74
C HIS A 98 -12.43 -4.16 -10.88
N ASP A 99 -12.72 -5.36 -11.38
CA ASP A 99 -13.65 -6.33 -10.79
C ASP A 99 -13.28 -6.74 -9.36
N CYS A 100 -11.99 -6.68 -9.00
CA CYS A 100 -11.52 -6.98 -7.65
C CYS A 100 -12.04 -6.00 -6.58
N LEU A 101 -12.49 -4.80 -6.96
CA LEU A 101 -13.10 -3.83 -6.06
C LEU A 101 -14.62 -3.96 -5.96
N PHE A 102 -15.28 -4.64 -6.90
CA PHE A 102 -16.73 -4.80 -6.89
C PHE A 102 -17.22 -5.54 -5.64
N ALA A 103 -16.58 -6.67 -5.31
CA ALA A 103 -16.87 -7.43 -4.09
C ALA A 103 -16.66 -6.62 -2.81
N HIS A 104 -15.75 -5.63 -2.83
CA HIS A 104 -15.51 -4.72 -1.72
C HIS A 104 -16.66 -3.72 -1.59
N PHE A 105 -17.13 -3.12 -2.68
CA PHE A 105 -18.23 -2.17 -2.68
C PHE A 105 -19.59 -2.79 -2.29
N CYS A 106 -19.87 -4.03 -2.68
CA CYS A 106 -21.07 -4.74 -2.24
C CYS A 106 -21.14 -4.86 -0.71
N ARG A 107 -20.00 -5.02 -0.03
CA ARG A 107 -19.94 -5.06 1.45
C ARG A 107 -20.31 -3.73 2.10
N PHE A 108 -20.04 -2.61 1.45
CA PHE A 108 -20.39 -1.28 1.94
C PHE A 108 -21.79 -0.82 1.52
N ARG A 109 -22.58 -1.67 0.84
CA ARG A 109 -23.92 -1.34 0.30
C ARG A 109 -23.93 -0.10 -0.61
N THR A 110 -22.82 0.17 -1.30
CA THR A 110 -22.72 1.30 -2.23
C THR A 110 -23.15 0.94 -3.65
N VAL A 111 -23.37 -0.34 -3.92
CA VAL A 111 -23.87 -0.88 -5.19
C VAL A 111 -24.76 -2.09 -4.86
N ASP A 112 -25.81 -2.29 -5.63
CA ASP A 112 -26.69 -3.44 -5.46
C ASP A 112 -25.96 -4.75 -5.81
N SER A 113 -26.22 -5.79 -5.02
CA SER A 113 -25.69 -7.13 -5.30
C SER A 113 -26.27 -7.62 -6.63
N PRO A 114 -25.46 -8.22 -7.53
CA PRO A 114 -26.02 -8.84 -8.72
C PRO A 114 -26.93 -9.99 -8.29
N ALA A 115 -28.04 -10.14 -9.00
CA ALA A 115 -28.99 -11.24 -8.88
C ALA A 115 -28.39 -12.55 -9.39
#